data_AF-A0A964VWK3-F1
#
_entry.id   AF-A0A964VWK3-F1
#
_cell.length_a   1.000
_cell.length_b   1.000
_cell.length_c   1.000
_cell.angle_alpha   90.00
_cell.angle_beta   90.00
_cell.angle_gamma   90.00
#
_symmetry.space_group_name_H-M   'P 1'
#
loop_
_entity.id
_entity.type
_entity.pdbx_description
1 polymer ?
#
loop_
_entity_poly.entity_id
_entity_poly.type
_entity_poly.pdbx_seq_one_letter_code
_entity_poly.pdbx_strand_id
1 'polypeptide(L)'
;VRSPIIQFGPVTSFGSYFVNGQFTLMRDAMMERLIADTGLDTQAYRPTVVYLNGDYWGIHNLREKLNEHHIIGNHEVPRGGLDLIEGYGTVIAGDSQAYTAMRSFVSSKDLTIQTNLQTLLDRYLDLDNFLDYQASLVYFQNFDIGNIKCWRPRVPNGRFRWIVYDQDYGFNLWKPEVYVPAMARDYGNYDNIFAFSTASTGSGTGWPNEGGRTLMLRRLLTNPGVRTLFIQRCADFLNGPFREERVEATIRSMAAVIRPEIPRHLQRWSFAELQKRGYGKPYQPEYEPFTAATWEKNLNSLSDFARRRPAKLRQDCLDHFGLKQGLAQLQAVVSPAGAGQVRLNRSVAAPPPWVGTFFRDAPVVATVIPAPGFRVVGWSGWGVDVTGPRWQFNPSAGTNTLTVRLEAYSPVAPARPPLILSEIQYNPSAAADSGDWFELHNPGAEAVDLTGWIVRDDTETHVSVVSSGVIPAGGYAVFCQDSLRFQRTFPLGPKPLGEFGFGLGNGGDTLRIHAAEGTLVLKLAYDDSAPWPVEADGRGYTLQLRSVQAYSDQPGAWRVSTRIGGSPGVANP
;
A
#
# COMPACT_ATOMS: atom_id res chain seq x y z
N VAL A 1 -6.47 6.27 -41.48
CA VAL A 1 -6.98 4.90 -41.69
C VAL A 1 -5.85 3.94 -41.37
N ARG A 2 -5.98 3.06 -40.36
CA ARG A 2 -4.94 2.04 -40.11
C ARG A 2 -4.95 1.05 -41.27
N SER A 3 -3.77 0.64 -41.74
CA SER A 3 -3.66 -0.34 -42.82
C SER A 3 -4.46 -1.61 -42.49
N PRO A 4 -5.18 -2.20 -43.44
CA PRO A 4 -5.82 -3.49 -43.24
C PRO A 4 -4.79 -4.52 -42.78
N ILE A 5 -5.15 -5.40 -41.87
CA ILE A 5 -4.37 -6.62 -41.62
C ILE A 5 -4.63 -7.53 -42.82
N ILE A 6 -3.73 -7.50 -43.80
CA ILE A 6 -3.84 -8.26 -45.07
C ILE A 6 -3.19 -9.64 -44.99
N GLN A 7 -2.37 -9.89 -43.97
CA GLN A 7 -1.71 -11.18 -43.79
C GLN A 7 -1.36 -11.39 -42.32
N PHE A 8 -1.77 -12.52 -41.75
CA PHE A 8 -1.18 -13.03 -40.51
C PHE A 8 0.18 -13.65 -40.85
N GLY A 9 1.20 -13.41 -40.02
CA GLY A 9 2.50 -14.07 -40.16
C GLY A 9 2.38 -15.60 -40.11
N PRO A 10 3.45 -16.34 -40.48
CA PRO A 10 3.45 -17.80 -40.37
C PRO A 10 3.10 -18.23 -38.94
N VAL A 11 2.33 -19.30 -38.80
CA VAL A 11 1.98 -19.87 -37.49
C VAL A 11 3.25 -20.34 -36.80
N THR A 12 3.72 -19.62 -35.78
CA THR A 12 4.97 -19.90 -35.06
C THR A 12 4.78 -20.82 -33.85
N SER A 13 3.56 -20.95 -33.31
CA SER A 13 3.24 -21.93 -32.26
C SER A 13 1.75 -22.31 -32.27
N PHE A 14 1.45 -23.56 -31.86
CA PHE A 14 0.09 -24.10 -31.77
C PHE A 14 -0.43 -24.15 -30.31
N GLY A 15 0.41 -23.79 -29.33
CA GLY A 15 0.09 -23.79 -27.91
C GLY A 15 -0.51 -22.47 -27.46
N SER A 16 -1.72 -22.15 -27.91
CA SER A 16 -2.42 -20.99 -27.35
C SER A 16 -2.98 -21.31 -25.97
N TYR A 17 -2.95 -20.33 -25.08
CA TYR A 17 -3.59 -20.34 -23.76
C TYR A 17 -5.05 -20.83 -23.75
N PHE A 18 -5.75 -20.68 -24.88
CA PHE A 18 -7.16 -21.03 -25.05
C PHE A 18 -7.40 -22.54 -25.19
N VAL A 19 -6.37 -23.34 -25.44
CA VAL A 19 -6.53 -24.74 -25.87
C VAL A 19 -5.67 -25.74 -25.12
N ASN A 20 -4.75 -25.25 -24.29
CA ASN A 20 -3.87 -26.09 -23.49
C ASN A 20 -4.56 -26.45 -22.16
N GLY A 21 -4.75 -27.75 -21.95
CA GLY A 21 -5.43 -28.32 -20.80
C GLY A 21 -4.62 -28.31 -19.51
N GLN A 22 -3.49 -27.60 -19.43
CA GLN A 22 -2.75 -27.28 -18.19
C GLN A 22 -3.19 -25.94 -17.55
N PHE A 23 -3.87 -25.08 -18.32
CA PHE A 23 -4.29 -23.76 -17.85
C PHE A 23 -5.69 -23.77 -17.24
N THR A 24 -5.95 -22.78 -16.39
CA THR A 24 -7.25 -22.57 -15.73
C THR A 24 -7.97 -21.31 -16.21
N LEU A 25 -7.33 -20.51 -17.09
CA LEU A 25 -7.75 -19.17 -17.53
C LEU A 25 -7.78 -18.11 -16.43
N MET A 26 -7.43 -18.44 -15.18
CA MET A 26 -7.49 -17.51 -14.03
C MET A 26 -6.21 -17.49 -13.18
N ARG A 27 -5.22 -18.35 -13.47
CA ARG A 27 -4.04 -18.61 -12.62
C ARG A 27 -3.27 -17.33 -12.28
N ASP A 28 -2.89 -16.57 -13.30
CA ASP A 28 -2.14 -15.32 -13.15
C ASP A 28 -2.88 -14.28 -12.27
N ALA A 29 -4.12 -13.94 -12.66
CA ALA A 29 -4.96 -13.04 -11.89
C ALA A 29 -5.27 -13.54 -10.46
N MET A 30 -5.30 -14.85 -10.26
CA MET A 30 -5.53 -15.45 -8.93
C MET A 30 -4.35 -15.14 -8.02
N MET A 31 -3.11 -15.29 -8.49
CA MET A 31 -1.90 -14.96 -7.73
C MET A 31 -1.85 -13.48 -7.35
N GLU A 32 -2.13 -12.58 -8.29
CA GLU A 32 -2.20 -11.15 -8.01
C GLU A 32 -3.32 -10.80 -7.01
N ARG A 33 -4.49 -11.44 -7.14
CA ARG A 33 -5.61 -11.24 -6.20
C ARG A 33 -5.28 -11.65 -4.77
N LEU A 34 -4.40 -12.64 -4.56
CA LEU A 34 -4.00 -13.04 -3.20
C LEU A 34 -3.26 -11.91 -2.47
N ILE A 35 -2.55 -11.07 -3.21
CA ILE A 35 -1.67 -10.03 -2.65
C ILE A 35 -2.16 -8.61 -2.90
N ALA A 36 -3.36 -8.43 -3.45
CA ALA A 36 -3.93 -7.10 -3.72
C ALA A 36 -4.03 -6.21 -2.47
N ASP A 37 -4.21 -6.79 -1.27
CA ASP A 37 -4.34 -6.04 -0.01
C ASP A 37 -2.99 -5.82 0.70
N THR A 38 -1.86 -6.20 0.11
CA THR A 38 -0.54 -6.07 0.76
C THR A 38 0.15 -4.74 0.45
N GLY A 39 -0.44 -3.92 -0.44
CA GLY A 39 0.16 -2.69 -0.94
C GLY A 39 1.17 -2.92 -2.07
N LEU A 40 1.28 -4.14 -2.60
CA LEU A 40 1.96 -4.44 -3.86
C LEU A 40 1.09 -4.01 -5.05
N ASP A 41 1.74 -3.48 -6.07
CA ASP A 41 1.07 -3.15 -7.33
C ASP A 41 0.69 -4.42 -8.10
N THR A 42 -0.56 -4.48 -8.55
CA THR A 42 -1.18 -5.61 -9.28
C THR A 42 -2.07 -5.09 -10.40
N GLN A 43 -2.43 -5.96 -11.34
CA GLN A 43 -3.36 -5.61 -12.41
C GLN A 43 -4.80 -5.91 -12.01
N ALA A 44 -5.70 -4.93 -12.18
CA ALA A 44 -7.13 -5.24 -12.07
C ALA A 44 -7.53 -6.35 -13.06
N TYR A 45 -8.47 -7.20 -12.62
CA TYR A 45 -8.92 -8.38 -13.36
C TYR A 45 -10.44 -8.42 -13.47
N ARG A 46 -10.94 -8.65 -14.68
CA ARG A 46 -12.34 -9.01 -14.93
C ARG A 46 -12.42 -10.08 -16.04
N PRO A 47 -12.97 -11.28 -15.77
CA PRO A 47 -13.24 -12.23 -16.84
C PRO A 47 -14.37 -11.69 -17.71
N THR A 48 -14.27 -11.91 -19.01
CA THR A 48 -15.22 -11.40 -20.02
C THR A 48 -15.51 -12.47 -21.05
N VAL A 49 -16.70 -12.43 -21.64
CA VAL A 49 -17.00 -13.17 -22.86
C VAL A 49 -16.82 -12.23 -24.03
N VAL A 50 -15.94 -12.58 -24.95
CA VAL A 50 -15.66 -11.76 -26.13
C VAL A 50 -16.53 -12.22 -27.30
N TYR A 51 -17.02 -11.26 -28.07
CA TYR A 51 -17.62 -11.49 -29.38
C TYR A 51 -16.88 -10.64 -30.42
N LEU A 52 -16.53 -11.21 -31.57
CA LEU A 52 -16.02 -10.46 -32.72
C LEU A 52 -17.00 -10.62 -33.88
N ASN A 53 -17.52 -9.51 -34.41
CA ASN A 53 -18.53 -9.50 -35.48
C ASN A 53 -19.77 -10.36 -35.19
N GLY A 54 -20.18 -10.44 -33.91
CA GLY A 54 -21.31 -11.27 -33.47
C GLY A 54 -20.93 -12.74 -33.19
N ASP A 55 -19.75 -13.19 -33.60
CA ASP A 55 -19.27 -14.53 -33.31
C ASP A 55 -18.75 -14.61 -31.88
N TYR A 56 -19.16 -15.65 -31.15
CA TYR A 56 -18.61 -15.95 -29.82
C TYR A 56 -17.12 -16.28 -29.93
N TRP A 57 -16.30 -15.65 -29.08
CA TRP A 57 -14.84 -15.81 -29.03
C TRP A 57 -14.30 -16.35 -27.71
N GLY A 58 -15.16 -16.73 -26.77
CA GLY A 58 -14.71 -17.37 -25.53
C GLY A 58 -14.35 -16.40 -24.41
N ILE A 59 -14.05 -17.00 -23.27
CA ILE A 59 -13.55 -16.34 -22.07
C ILE A 59 -12.21 -15.66 -22.37
N HIS A 60 -12.11 -14.37 -22.05
CA HIS A 60 -10.88 -13.59 -22.03
C HIS A 60 -10.79 -12.81 -20.72
N ASN A 61 -9.56 -12.47 -20.33
CA ASN A 61 -9.31 -11.66 -19.15
C ASN A 61 -9.11 -10.21 -19.56
N LEU A 62 -10.04 -9.33 -19.20
CA LEU A 62 -9.80 -7.91 -19.24
C LEU A 62 -8.85 -7.57 -18.07
N ARG A 63 -7.66 -7.11 -18.43
CA ARG A 63 -6.60 -6.74 -17.48
C ARG A 63 -6.28 -5.27 -17.59
N GLU A 64 -5.97 -4.66 -16.47
CA GLU A 64 -5.40 -3.32 -16.45
C GLU A 64 -4.02 -3.33 -17.11
N LYS A 65 -3.74 -2.33 -17.96
CA LYS A 65 -2.47 -2.26 -18.68
C LYS A 65 -1.40 -1.63 -17.79
N LEU A 66 -0.30 -2.34 -17.54
CA LEU A 66 0.85 -1.84 -16.77
C LEU A 66 1.71 -0.86 -17.57
N ASN A 67 1.24 0.38 -17.64
CA ASN A 67 1.94 1.53 -18.18
C ASN A 67 1.91 2.69 -17.17
N GLU A 68 2.38 3.87 -17.57
CA GLU A 68 2.40 5.07 -16.74
C GLU A 68 1.01 5.46 -16.21
N HIS A 69 -0.06 5.19 -16.96
CA HIS A 69 -1.43 5.51 -16.52
C HIS A 69 -1.90 4.62 -15.38
N HIS A 70 -1.45 3.37 -15.31
CA HIS A 70 -1.73 2.50 -14.16
C HIS A 70 -1.15 3.11 -12.89
N ILE A 71 0.10 3.59 -12.94
CA ILE A 71 0.74 4.21 -11.76
C ILE A 71 0.03 5.51 -11.38
N ILE A 72 -0.23 6.39 -12.34
CA ILE A 72 -0.91 7.68 -12.09
C ILE A 72 -2.35 7.50 -11.58
N GLY A 73 -3.03 6.43 -12.01
CA GLY A 73 -4.41 6.15 -11.59
C GLY A 73 -4.54 5.52 -10.22
N ASN A 74 -3.49 4.84 -9.74
CA ASN A 74 -3.49 4.11 -8.46
C ASN A 74 -2.61 4.76 -7.39
N HIS A 75 -1.82 5.79 -7.74
CA HIS A 75 -0.92 6.50 -6.83
C HIS A 75 -0.97 8.01 -7.07
N GLU A 76 -0.66 8.79 -6.03
CA GLU A 76 -0.60 10.27 -6.08
C GLU A 76 0.67 10.75 -6.82
N VAL A 77 0.76 10.45 -8.12
CA VAL A 77 1.91 10.78 -8.96
C VAL A 77 1.46 11.62 -10.16
N PRO A 78 2.05 12.82 -10.38
CA PRO A 78 1.65 13.67 -11.49
C PRO A 78 2.05 13.04 -12.83
N ARG A 79 1.37 13.45 -13.91
CA ARG A 79 1.72 13.03 -15.28
C ARG A 79 3.16 13.42 -15.61
N GLY A 80 3.92 12.47 -16.15
CA GLY A 80 5.35 12.65 -16.42
C GLY A 80 6.24 12.63 -15.17
N GLY A 81 5.67 12.45 -13.98
CA GLY A 81 6.35 12.46 -12.69
C GLY A 81 6.88 11.12 -12.22
N LEU A 82 7.12 10.16 -13.12
CA LEU A 82 7.66 8.83 -12.75
C LEU A 82 8.66 8.28 -13.76
N ASP A 83 9.50 7.36 -13.28
CA ASP A 83 10.22 6.39 -14.11
C ASP A 83 9.51 5.05 -14.00
N LEU A 84 9.24 4.39 -15.13
CA LEU A 84 8.70 3.03 -15.20
C LEU A 84 9.63 2.17 -16.06
N ILE A 85 10.18 1.14 -15.44
CA ILE A 85 11.21 0.27 -16.01
C ILE A 85 10.67 -1.15 -16.13
N GLU A 86 10.92 -1.78 -17.28
CA GLU A 86 10.66 -3.18 -17.55
C GLU A 86 11.98 -3.96 -17.70
N GLY A 87 11.97 -5.21 -17.23
CA GLY A 87 13.11 -6.12 -17.25
C GLY A 87 14.33 -5.53 -16.53
N TYR A 88 15.42 -5.38 -17.29
CA TYR A 88 16.74 -4.97 -16.78
C TYR A 88 17.15 -3.57 -17.24
N GLY A 89 16.19 -2.67 -17.42
CA GLY A 89 16.47 -1.25 -17.73
C GLY A 89 15.70 -0.69 -18.92
N THR A 90 14.79 -1.45 -19.52
CA THR A 90 13.95 -0.97 -20.63
C THR A 90 13.01 0.10 -20.11
N VAL A 91 13.07 1.30 -20.68
CA VAL A 91 12.23 2.43 -20.28
C VAL A 91 10.85 2.31 -20.92
N ILE A 92 9.81 2.25 -20.10
CA ILE A 92 8.42 2.38 -20.54
C ILE A 92 7.96 3.83 -20.41
N ALA A 93 8.36 4.52 -19.34
CA ALA A 93 8.14 5.95 -19.14
C ALA A 93 9.28 6.57 -18.30
N GLY A 94 9.54 7.86 -18.49
CA GLY A 94 10.63 8.55 -17.80
C GLY A 94 12.01 8.21 -18.40
N ASP A 95 12.95 7.81 -17.55
CA ASP A 95 14.31 7.39 -17.94
C ASP A 95 14.85 6.31 -17.00
N SER A 96 16.01 5.73 -17.33
CA SER A 96 16.62 4.64 -16.56
C SER A 96 17.79 5.08 -15.68
N GLN A 97 18.07 6.37 -15.51
CA GLN A 97 19.31 6.82 -14.85
C GLN A 97 19.36 6.36 -13.38
N ALA A 98 18.27 6.57 -12.64
CA ALA A 98 18.17 6.15 -11.24
C ALA A 98 18.21 4.61 -11.10
N TYR A 99 17.60 3.89 -12.05
CA TYR A 99 17.58 2.42 -12.05
C TYR A 99 18.99 1.86 -12.28
N THR A 100 19.70 2.38 -13.27
CA THR A 100 21.10 2.00 -13.54
C THR A 100 21.99 2.33 -12.35
N ALA A 101 21.85 3.53 -11.77
CA ALA A 101 22.61 3.93 -10.57
C ALA A 101 22.36 3.01 -9.37
N MET A 102 21.10 2.65 -9.11
CA MET A 102 20.73 1.69 -8.05
C MET A 102 21.41 0.34 -8.27
N ARG A 103 21.30 -0.24 -9.48
CA ARG A 103 21.89 -1.55 -9.78
C ARG A 103 23.41 -1.52 -9.68
N SER A 104 24.06 -0.48 -10.19
CA SER A 104 25.50 -0.27 -10.04
C SER A 104 25.91 -0.13 -8.57
N PHE A 105 25.11 0.56 -7.75
CA PHE A 105 25.36 0.68 -6.31
C PHE A 105 25.29 -0.70 -5.62
N VAL A 106 24.23 -1.47 -5.85
CA VAL A 106 24.06 -2.82 -5.27
C VAL A 106 25.17 -3.78 -5.70
N SER A 107 25.63 -3.66 -6.94
CA SER A 107 26.71 -4.50 -7.47
C SER A 107 28.08 -4.14 -6.90
N SER A 108 28.35 -2.86 -6.61
CA SER A 108 29.69 -2.37 -6.26
C SER A 108 29.92 -2.14 -4.77
N LYS A 109 28.86 -1.90 -4.00
CA LYS A 109 28.96 -1.61 -2.56
C LYS A 109 28.74 -2.86 -1.71
N ASP A 110 29.41 -2.88 -0.56
CA ASP A 110 29.20 -3.88 0.47
C ASP A 110 27.98 -3.49 1.32
N LEU A 111 26.90 -4.28 1.20
CA LEU A 111 25.64 -4.03 1.90
C LEU A 111 25.62 -4.62 3.32
N THR A 112 26.67 -5.32 3.75
CA THR A 112 26.85 -5.66 5.17
C THR A 112 27.11 -4.42 6.03
N ILE A 113 27.61 -3.34 5.40
CA ILE A 113 27.87 -2.04 6.05
C ILE A 113 26.58 -1.21 6.10
N GLN A 114 26.17 -0.82 7.32
CA GLN A 114 24.88 -0.13 7.57
C GLN A 114 24.73 1.19 6.80
N THR A 115 25.78 1.99 6.67
CA THR A 115 25.72 3.28 5.94
C THR A 115 25.50 3.10 4.44
N ASN A 116 26.09 2.06 3.84
CA ASN A 116 25.85 1.71 2.44
C ASN A 116 24.40 1.24 2.24
N LEU A 117 23.91 0.36 3.12
CA LEU A 117 22.51 -0.07 3.10
C LEU A 117 21.58 1.15 3.22
N GLN A 118 21.78 2.02 4.21
CA GLN A 118 20.94 3.19 4.40
C GLN A 118 20.94 4.10 3.17
N THR A 119 22.09 4.30 2.53
CA THR A 119 22.18 5.06 1.27
C THR A 119 21.34 4.45 0.15
N LEU A 120 21.36 3.12 0.01
CA LEU A 120 20.52 2.41 -0.96
C LEU A 120 19.03 2.62 -0.67
N LEU A 121 18.65 2.46 0.60
CA LEU A 121 17.25 2.57 1.03
C LEU A 121 16.73 4.00 0.89
N ASP A 122 17.49 5.01 1.31
CA ASP A 122 17.06 6.41 1.26
C ASP A 122 16.89 6.91 -0.17
N ARG A 123 17.77 6.47 -1.09
CA ARG A 123 17.85 7.06 -2.43
C ARG A 123 17.12 6.27 -3.50
N TYR A 124 17.03 4.95 -3.36
CA TYR A 124 16.68 4.10 -4.49
C TYR A 124 15.62 3.05 -4.22
N LEU A 125 15.55 2.47 -3.02
CA LEU A 125 14.81 1.21 -2.84
C LEU A 125 13.79 1.30 -1.72
N ASP A 126 12.52 1.08 -2.06
CA ASP A 126 11.50 0.72 -1.07
C ASP A 126 11.71 -0.74 -0.66
N LEU A 127 12.44 -0.94 0.44
CA LEU A 127 12.82 -2.28 0.89
C LEU A 127 11.60 -3.15 1.20
N ASP A 128 10.56 -2.55 1.77
CA ASP A 128 9.40 -3.29 2.22
C ASP A 128 8.59 -3.82 1.05
N ASN A 129 8.31 -2.96 0.08
CA ASN A 129 7.69 -3.38 -1.17
C ASN A 129 8.54 -4.46 -1.87
N PHE A 130 9.87 -4.30 -1.94
CA PHE A 130 10.72 -5.28 -2.60
C PHE A 130 10.73 -6.64 -1.89
N LEU A 131 10.81 -6.69 -0.56
CA LEU A 131 10.80 -7.95 0.19
C LEU A 131 9.43 -8.64 0.11
N ASP A 132 8.34 -7.88 0.14
CA ASP A 132 6.98 -8.40 0.00
C ASP A 132 6.74 -8.95 -1.43
N TYR A 133 7.28 -8.29 -2.45
CA TYR A 133 7.33 -8.80 -3.84
C TYR A 133 8.09 -10.13 -3.91
N GLN A 134 9.30 -10.20 -3.35
CA GLN A 134 10.12 -11.42 -3.37
C GLN A 134 9.46 -12.57 -2.59
N ALA A 135 8.84 -12.30 -1.43
CA ALA A 135 8.11 -13.29 -0.66
C ALA A 135 6.93 -13.88 -1.46
N SER A 136 6.27 -13.05 -2.26
CA SER A 136 5.17 -13.46 -3.14
C SER A 136 5.64 -14.39 -4.25
N LEU A 137 6.67 -14.00 -5.01
CA LEU A 137 7.23 -14.81 -6.10
C LEU A 137 7.76 -16.17 -5.59
N VAL A 138 8.44 -16.13 -4.44
CA VAL A 138 8.91 -17.34 -3.75
C VAL A 138 7.75 -18.24 -3.37
N TYR A 139 6.64 -17.71 -2.84
CA TYR A 139 5.46 -18.52 -2.55
C TYR A 139 4.83 -19.11 -3.81
N PHE A 140 4.68 -18.32 -4.88
CA PHE A 140 4.13 -18.76 -6.16
C PHE A 140 4.95 -19.86 -6.82
N GLN A 141 6.22 -20.03 -6.43
CA GLN A 141 7.15 -20.94 -7.08
C GLN A 141 7.28 -20.64 -8.58
N ASN A 142 7.27 -19.35 -8.93
CA ASN A 142 7.48 -18.94 -10.31
C ASN A 142 8.97 -18.91 -10.60
N PHE A 143 9.40 -19.77 -11.52
CA PHE A 143 10.79 -19.88 -11.95
C PHE A 143 11.13 -18.94 -13.12
N ASP A 144 10.13 -18.30 -13.74
CA ASP A 144 10.34 -17.25 -14.72
C ASP A 144 10.50 -15.88 -14.04
N ILE A 145 11.60 -15.71 -13.31
CA ILE A 145 11.91 -14.49 -12.55
C ILE A 145 12.33 -13.31 -13.45
N GLY A 146 12.09 -13.41 -14.76
CA GLY A 146 12.34 -12.35 -15.75
C GLY A 146 11.27 -11.29 -15.85
N ASN A 147 10.06 -11.59 -15.38
CA ASN A 147 8.90 -10.72 -15.48
C ASN A 147 8.98 -9.63 -14.41
N ILE A 148 9.83 -8.64 -14.67
CA ILE A 148 10.15 -7.56 -13.75
C ILE A 148 9.63 -6.24 -14.30
N LYS A 149 8.83 -5.54 -13.50
CA LYS A 149 8.49 -4.14 -13.69
C LYS A 149 8.68 -3.43 -12.37
N CYS A 150 9.24 -2.24 -12.41
CA CYS A 150 9.36 -1.39 -11.23
C CYS A 150 9.24 0.07 -11.63
N TRP A 151 8.78 0.88 -10.68
CA TRP A 151 8.57 2.30 -10.91
C TRP A 151 9.05 3.12 -9.71
N ARG A 152 9.36 4.40 -9.93
CA ARG A 152 9.61 5.38 -8.86
C ARG A 152 9.00 6.73 -9.20
N PRO A 153 8.55 7.51 -8.20
CA PRO A 153 8.21 8.91 -8.43
C PRO A 153 9.49 9.75 -8.63
N ARG A 154 9.40 10.77 -9.49
CA ARG A 154 10.47 11.75 -9.76
C ARG A 154 10.45 12.90 -8.75
N VAL A 155 10.56 12.53 -7.48
CA VAL A 155 10.69 13.47 -6.35
C VAL A 155 12.05 13.31 -5.68
N PRO A 156 12.52 14.27 -4.87
CA PRO A 156 13.69 14.07 -4.02
C PRO A 156 13.53 12.77 -3.22
N ASN A 157 14.53 11.89 -3.30
CA ASN A 157 14.53 10.57 -2.65
C ASN A 157 13.38 9.63 -3.07
N GLY A 158 12.80 9.81 -4.26
CA GLY A 158 11.82 8.87 -4.81
C GLY A 158 12.41 7.48 -5.02
N ARG A 159 11.78 6.44 -4.46
CA ARG A 159 12.30 5.06 -4.40
C ARG A 159 11.55 4.12 -5.35
N PHE A 160 12.26 3.12 -5.85
CA PHE A 160 11.71 2.07 -6.70
C PHE A 160 10.83 1.11 -5.90
N ARG A 161 9.68 0.78 -6.51
CA ARG A 161 8.70 -0.21 -6.09
C ARG A 161 8.48 -1.20 -7.23
N TRP A 162 8.42 -2.48 -6.92
CA TRP A 162 8.19 -3.58 -7.85
C TRP A 162 6.70 -3.88 -7.98
N ILE A 163 6.33 -4.27 -9.20
CA ILE A 163 4.97 -4.62 -9.61
C ILE A 163 4.91 -6.13 -9.83
N VAL A 164 3.90 -6.80 -9.26
CA VAL A 164 3.64 -8.21 -9.53
C VAL A 164 2.84 -8.32 -10.82
N TYR A 165 3.38 -9.01 -11.82
CA TYR A 165 2.67 -9.31 -13.07
C TYR A 165 3.26 -10.54 -13.75
N ASP A 166 2.47 -11.17 -14.63
CA ASP A 166 2.92 -12.28 -15.48
C ASP A 166 3.52 -13.43 -14.65
N GLN A 167 2.68 -13.96 -13.77
CA GLN A 167 2.99 -15.01 -12.81
C GLN A 167 2.41 -16.38 -13.18
N ASP A 168 1.73 -16.47 -14.31
CA ASP A 168 1.11 -17.66 -14.90
C ASP A 168 1.89 -18.99 -14.78
N TYR A 169 3.22 -18.97 -14.78
CA TYR A 169 4.05 -20.18 -14.61
C TYR A 169 4.16 -20.69 -13.17
N GLY A 170 3.66 -19.92 -12.20
CA GLY A 170 3.58 -20.31 -10.79
C GLY A 170 2.53 -21.38 -10.50
N PHE A 171 2.42 -21.76 -9.22
CA PHE A 171 1.49 -22.77 -8.71
C PHE A 171 1.64 -24.13 -9.43
N ASN A 172 2.89 -24.55 -9.67
CA ASN A 172 3.22 -25.87 -10.22
C ASN A 172 2.51 -26.14 -11.56
N LEU A 173 2.56 -25.16 -12.50
CA LEU A 173 1.96 -25.29 -13.83
C LEU A 173 2.57 -26.47 -14.61
N TRP A 174 3.90 -26.55 -14.58
CA TRP A 174 4.66 -27.54 -15.32
C TRP A 174 4.91 -28.79 -14.48
N LYS A 175 4.89 -29.96 -15.11
CA LYS A 175 5.23 -31.22 -14.44
C LYS A 175 6.76 -31.32 -14.23
N PRO A 176 7.23 -32.05 -13.20
CA PRO A 176 8.65 -32.26 -12.95
C PRO A 176 9.45 -32.69 -14.18
N GLU A 177 8.87 -33.54 -15.04
CA GLU A 177 9.57 -34.06 -16.22
C GLU A 177 9.85 -32.96 -17.27
N VAL A 178 9.08 -31.87 -17.24
CA VAL A 178 9.26 -30.71 -18.14
C VAL A 178 10.14 -29.67 -17.47
N TYR A 179 9.83 -29.27 -16.24
CA TYR A 179 10.54 -28.15 -15.62
C TYR A 179 11.91 -28.56 -15.07
N VAL A 180 12.07 -29.76 -14.47
CA VAL A 180 13.34 -30.15 -13.83
C VAL A 180 14.50 -30.15 -14.82
N PRO A 181 14.41 -30.76 -16.02
CA PRO A 181 15.51 -30.73 -16.99
C PRO A 181 15.82 -29.30 -17.47
N ALA A 182 14.77 -28.52 -17.72
CA ALA A 182 14.89 -27.15 -18.19
C ALA A 182 15.60 -26.28 -17.14
N MET A 183 15.29 -26.51 -15.86
CA MET A 183 15.98 -25.83 -14.80
C MET A 183 17.39 -26.35 -14.58
N ALA A 184 17.62 -27.69 -14.59
CA ALA A 184 18.90 -28.41 -14.32
C ALA A 184 20.09 -27.90 -15.12
N ARG A 185 19.82 -27.23 -16.24
CA ARG A 185 20.80 -26.48 -17.03
C ARG A 185 21.57 -25.44 -16.22
N ASP A 186 20.88 -24.76 -15.29
CA ASP A 186 21.36 -23.52 -14.66
C ASP A 186 21.61 -23.62 -13.15
N TYR A 187 21.16 -24.70 -12.51
CA TYR A 187 21.23 -24.85 -11.06
C TYR A 187 21.25 -26.33 -10.61
N GLY A 188 21.54 -26.61 -9.34
CA GLY A 188 21.70 -28.00 -8.85
C GLY A 188 20.54 -28.51 -8.00
N ASN A 189 19.76 -27.62 -7.38
CA ASN A 189 18.73 -27.97 -6.40
C ASN A 189 17.42 -27.18 -6.66
N TYR A 190 16.41 -27.87 -7.16
CA TYR A 190 15.09 -27.28 -7.48
C TYR A 190 14.06 -27.43 -6.38
N ASP A 191 14.38 -28.23 -5.37
CA ASP A 191 13.45 -28.47 -4.28
C ASP A 191 13.35 -27.25 -3.37
N ASN A 192 14.36 -26.37 -3.36
CA ASN A 192 14.37 -25.16 -2.54
C ASN A 192 14.35 -23.88 -3.41
N ILE A 193 13.20 -23.21 -3.45
CA ILE A 193 12.99 -21.99 -4.25
C ILE A 193 13.84 -20.80 -3.77
N PHE A 194 14.21 -20.74 -2.48
CA PHE A 194 15.09 -19.68 -1.97
C PHE A 194 16.48 -19.83 -2.58
N ALA A 195 16.98 -21.06 -2.64
CA ALA A 195 18.28 -21.38 -3.24
C ALA A 195 18.35 -20.90 -4.70
N PHE A 196 17.29 -21.12 -5.47
CA PHE A 196 17.13 -20.57 -6.82
C PHE A 196 17.09 -19.03 -6.83
N SER A 197 16.26 -18.42 -5.99
CA SER A 197 16.01 -16.97 -5.95
C SER A 197 17.22 -16.16 -5.45
N THR A 198 18.19 -16.81 -4.81
CA THR A 198 19.43 -16.17 -4.32
C THR A 198 20.69 -16.65 -5.02
N ALA A 199 20.59 -17.49 -6.05
CA ALA A 199 21.74 -18.07 -6.75
C ALA A 199 22.65 -16.99 -7.35
N SER A 200 23.97 -17.18 -7.27
CA SER A 200 24.96 -16.28 -7.91
C SER A 200 25.30 -16.68 -9.36
N THR A 201 24.89 -17.87 -9.78
CA THR A 201 25.22 -18.49 -11.08
C THR A 201 23.98 -18.66 -11.96
N GLY A 202 24.18 -18.72 -13.28
CA GLY A 202 23.16 -18.99 -14.31
C GLY A 202 23.77 -18.79 -15.71
N SER A 203 23.35 -19.57 -16.72
CA SER A 203 24.07 -19.76 -18.00
C SER A 203 24.19 -18.53 -18.92
N GLY A 204 23.59 -17.39 -18.58
CA GLY A 204 23.61 -16.20 -19.45
C GLY A 204 22.88 -16.38 -20.79
N THR A 205 22.14 -17.49 -20.98
CA THR A 205 21.46 -17.79 -22.26
C THR A 205 19.96 -17.45 -22.29
N GLY A 206 19.45 -16.76 -21.26
CA GLY A 206 18.02 -16.44 -21.15
C GLY A 206 17.21 -17.60 -20.58
N TRP A 207 16.41 -17.28 -19.56
CA TRP A 207 15.63 -18.22 -18.74
C TRP A 207 16.51 -19.31 -18.05
N PRO A 208 16.03 -20.06 -17.03
CA PRO A 208 15.18 -19.54 -15.98
C PRO A 208 15.94 -18.54 -15.10
N ASN A 209 17.29 -18.54 -15.12
CA ASN A 209 18.09 -17.69 -14.24
C ASN A 209 19.40 -17.22 -14.90
N GLU A 210 19.69 -15.93 -14.75
CA GLU A 210 20.98 -15.30 -15.06
C GLU A 210 21.42 -14.55 -13.80
N GLY A 211 22.73 -14.50 -13.51
CA GLY A 211 23.25 -13.85 -12.31
C GLY A 211 22.81 -12.39 -12.12
N GLY A 212 22.35 -11.70 -13.17
CA GLY A 212 21.74 -10.36 -13.08
C GLY A 212 20.32 -10.33 -12.47
N ARG A 213 19.57 -11.44 -12.52
CA ARG A 213 18.16 -11.51 -12.11
C ARG A 213 17.99 -11.56 -10.59
N THR A 214 18.83 -12.34 -9.91
CA THR A 214 18.83 -12.52 -8.44
C THR A 214 19.66 -11.48 -7.70
N LEU A 215 20.38 -10.60 -8.42
CA LEU A 215 21.37 -9.67 -7.86
C LEU A 215 20.82 -8.88 -6.66
N MET A 216 19.65 -8.27 -6.81
CA MET A 216 19.06 -7.41 -5.78
C MET A 216 18.82 -8.19 -4.48
N LEU A 217 18.07 -9.28 -4.54
CA LEU A 217 17.73 -10.08 -3.36
C LEU A 217 18.99 -10.69 -2.72
N ARG A 218 19.86 -11.34 -3.50
CA ARG A 218 21.05 -12.01 -2.92
C ARG A 218 22.00 -11.03 -2.21
N ARG A 219 22.15 -9.81 -2.75
CA ARG A 219 23.02 -8.78 -2.17
C ARG A 219 22.39 -8.16 -0.94
N LEU A 220 21.08 -7.93 -0.94
CA LEU A 220 20.36 -7.43 0.24
C LEU A 220 20.43 -8.42 1.41
N LEU A 221 20.30 -9.72 1.13
CA LEU A 221 20.35 -10.78 2.15
C LEU A 221 21.75 -11.01 2.75
N THR A 222 22.81 -10.37 2.26
CA THR A 222 24.11 -10.39 2.96
C THR A 222 24.05 -9.57 4.26
N ASN A 223 23.14 -8.58 4.34
CA ASN A 223 22.92 -7.85 5.57
C ASN A 223 22.06 -8.68 6.55
N PRO A 224 22.54 -8.94 7.78
CA PRO A 224 21.83 -9.80 8.73
C PRO A 224 20.46 -9.23 9.13
N GLY A 225 20.32 -7.91 9.23
CA GLY A 225 19.05 -7.26 9.56
C GLY A 225 18.01 -7.43 8.44
N VAL A 226 18.43 -7.24 7.18
CA VAL A 226 17.55 -7.46 6.01
C VAL A 226 17.18 -8.93 5.87
N ARG A 227 18.12 -9.85 6.12
CA ARG A 227 17.85 -11.29 6.14
C ARG A 227 16.81 -11.67 7.19
N THR A 228 16.95 -11.16 8.42
CA THR A 228 15.96 -11.37 9.48
C THR A 228 14.59 -10.80 9.08
N LEU A 229 14.56 -9.60 8.50
CA LEU A 229 13.33 -8.98 8.01
C LEU A 229 12.67 -9.84 6.92
N PHE A 230 13.42 -10.39 5.97
CA PHE A 230 12.86 -11.24 4.92
C PHE A 230 12.29 -12.56 5.49
N ILE A 231 12.96 -13.17 6.47
CA ILE A 231 12.44 -14.36 7.18
C ILE A 231 11.12 -14.01 7.88
N GLN A 232 11.02 -12.85 8.52
CA GLN A 232 9.77 -12.35 9.11
C GLN A 232 8.69 -12.15 8.04
N ARG A 233 9.02 -11.57 6.87
CA ARG A 233 8.06 -11.39 5.77
C ARG A 233 7.53 -12.72 5.24
N CYS A 234 8.37 -13.74 5.11
CA CYS A 234 7.93 -15.08 4.75
C CYS A 234 6.92 -15.64 5.77
N ALA A 235 7.16 -15.47 7.07
CA ALA A 235 6.21 -15.89 8.10
C ALA A 235 4.90 -15.08 8.03
N ASP A 236 4.99 -13.76 7.87
CA ASP A 236 3.84 -12.85 7.83
C ASP A 236 2.90 -13.17 6.66
N PHE A 237 3.45 -13.40 5.47
CA PHE A 237 2.67 -13.77 4.28
C PHE A 237 2.00 -15.14 4.44
N LEU A 238 2.72 -16.13 4.99
CA LEU A 238 2.17 -17.48 5.25
C LEU A 238 1.13 -17.51 6.38
N ASN A 239 1.11 -16.50 7.25
CA ASN A 239 0.11 -16.33 8.31
C ASN A 239 -1.03 -15.38 7.90
N GLY A 240 -0.98 -14.77 6.70
CA GLY A 240 -1.96 -13.81 6.21
C GLY A 240 -2.43 -14.12 4.78
N PRO A 241 -1.97 -13.39 3.74
CA PRO A 241 -2.35 -13.58 2.34
C PRO A 241 -2.31 -15.03 1.83
N PHE A 242 -1.34 -15.82 2.30
CA PHE A 242 -1.08 -17.18 1.83
C PHE A 242 -1.51 -18.26 2.80
N ARG A 243 -2.40 -17.94 3.74
CA ARG A 243 -3.10 -18.97 4.51
C ARG A 243 -3.87 -19.88 3.57
N GLU A 244 -3.76 -21.19 3.79
CA GLU A 244 -4.38 -22.23 2.98
C GLU A 244 -5.85 -21.93 2.69
N GLU A 245 -6.62 -21.60 3.73
CA GLU A 245 -8.06 -21.38 3.61
C GLU A 245 -8.39 -20.16 2.74
N ARG A 246 -7.59 -19.09 2.83
CA ARG A 246 -7.75 -17.88 2.00
C ARG A 246 -7.42 -18.17 0.54
N VAL A 247 -6.36 -18.92 0.29
CA VAL A 247 -5.94 -19.27 -1.08
C VAL A 247 -6.98 -20.18 -1.75
N GLU A 248 -7.43 -21.23 -1.05
CA GLU A 248 -8.48 -22.12 -1.55
C GLU A 248 -9.82 -21.38 -1.78
N ALA A 249 -10.21 -20.48 -0.87
CA ALA A 249 -11.40 -19.66 -1.05
C ALA A 249 -11.28 -18.75 -2.29
N THR A 250 -10.09 -18.17 -2.53
CA THR A 250 -9.81 -17.35 -3.71
C THR A 250 -9.94 -18.18 -4.99
N ILE A 251 -9.30 -19.35 -5.05
CA ILE A 251 -9.40 -20.28 -6.19
C ILE A 251 -10.86 -20.63 -6.47
N ARG A 252 -11.60 -21.05 -5.44
CA ARG A 252 -13.01 -21.45 -5.56
C ARG A 252 -13.89 -20.31 -6.07
N SER A 253 -13.72 -19.11 -5.51
CA SER A 253 -14.52 -17.94 -5.86
C SER A 253 -14.30 -17.51 -7.32
N MET A 254 -13.05 -17.49 -7.78
CA MET A 254 -12.73 -17.14 -9.16
C MET A 254 -13.18 -18.22 -10.14
N ALA A 255 -12.99 -19.49 -9.80
CA ALA A 255 -13.45 -20.60 -10.63
C ALA A 255 -14.98 -20.59 -10.78
N ALA A 256 -15.73 -20.31 -9.71
CA ALA A 256 -17.18 -20.25 -9.74
C ALA A 256 -17.72 -19.21 -10.76
N VAL A 257 -17.00 -18.12 -10.99
CA VAL A 257 -17.39 -17.08 -11.96
C VAL A 257 -17.29 -17.59 -13.40
N ILE A 258 -16.22 -18.32 -13.75
CA ILE A 258 -15.97 -18.75 -15.13
C ILE A 258 -16.46 -20.16 -15.45
N ARG A 259 -16.66 -21.02 -14.44
CA ARG A 259 -17.07 -22.43 -14.58
C ARG A 259 -18.29 -22.62 -15.50
N PRO A 260 -19.39 -21.85 -15.39
CA PRO A 260 -20.56 -22.04 -16.24
C PRO A 260 -20.27 -21.79 -17.73
N GLU A 261 -19.23 -21.01 -18.04
CA GLU A 261 -18.86 -20.60 -19.40
C GLU A 261 -17.87 -21.58 -20.06
N ILE A 262 -17.20 -22.44 -19.27
CA ILE A 262 -16.21 -23.41 -19.77
C ILE A 262 -16.77 -24.30 -20.90
N PRO A 263 -17.99 -24.87 -20.82
CA PRO A 263 -18.52 -25.69 -21.92
C PRO A 263 -18.61 -24.93 -23.25
N ARG A 264 -19.07 -23.67 -23.23
CA ARG A 264 -19.20 -22.84 -24.42
C ARG A 264 -17.83 -22.38 -24.94
N HIS A 265 -16.89 -22.10 -24.04
CA HIS A 265 -15.49 -21.84 -24.40
C HIS A 265 -14.91 -23.01 -25.17
N LEU A 266 -15.11 -24.25 -24.69
CA LEU A 266 -14.59 -25.48 -25.31
C LEU A 266 -15.27 -25.81 -26.65
N GLN A 267 -16.56 -25.51 -26.83
CA GLN A 267 -17.23 -25.65 -28.14
C GLN A 267 -16.55 -24.82 -29.24
N ARG A 268 -15.88 -23.72 -28.86
CA ARG A 268 -15.03 -22.98 -29.79
C ARG A 268 -13.61 -23.51 -29.75
N TRP A 269 -12.95 -23.41 -28.62
CA TRP A 269 -11.49 -23.49 -28.54
C TRP A 269 -10.94 -24.88 -28.32
N SER A 270 -11.77 -25.87 -27.98
CA SER A 270 -11.24 -27.23 -27.84
C SER A 270 -10.52 -27.65 -29.12
N PHE A 271 -9.45 -28.40 -28.94
CA PHE A 271 -8.58 -28.79 -30.03
C PHE A 271 -9.34 -29.55 -31.13
N ALA A 272 -10.29 -30.41 -30.74
CA ALA A 272 -11.19 -31.11 -31.66
C ALA A 272 -12.02 -30.13 -32.54
N GLU A 273 -12.55 -29.06 -31.95
CA GLU A 273 -13.35 -28.05 -32.66
C GLU A 273 -12.49 -27.13 -33.53
N LEU A 274 -11.22 -26.89 -33.16
CA LEU A 274 -10.27 -26.23 -34.05
C LEU A 274 -9.89 -27.08 -35.26
N GLN A 275 -9.67 -28.39 -35.07
CA GLN A 275 -9.39 -29.31 -36.17
C GLN A 275 -10.57 -29.40 -37.14
N LYS A 276 -11.81 -29.51 -36.65
CA LYS A 276 -13.01 -29.49 -37.50
C LYS A 276 -13.11 -28.22 -38.36
N ARG A 277 -12.57 -27.09 -37.87
CA ARG A 277 -12.55 -25.80 -38.57
C ARG A 277 -11.28 -25.56 -39.40
N GLY A 278 -10.36 -26.52 -39.46
CA GLY A 278 -9.13 -26.43 -40.26
C GLY A 278 -7.99 -25.63 -39.63
N TYR A 279 -8.01 -25.37 -38.32
CA TYR A 279 -7.04 -24.49 -37.63
C TYR A 279 -6.08 -25.21 -36.64
N GLY A 280 -6.08 -26.54 -36.53
CA GLY A 280 -5.27 -27.28 -35.53
C GLY A 280 -4.35 -28.37 -36.10
N LYS A 281 -3.12 -28.50 -35.54
CA LYS A 281 -2.21 -29.65 -35.76
C LYS A 281 -2.17 -30.56 -34.53
N PRO A 282 -2.06 -31.90 -34.67
CA PRO A 282 -2.14 -32.84 -33.56
C PRO A 282 -1.32 -32.42 -32.35
N TYR A 283 -1.89 -32.68 -31.18
CA TYR A 283 -1.24 -32.59 -29.89
C TYR A 283 0.24 -33.05 -29.93
N GLN A 284 1.19 -32.18 -29.59
CA GLN A 284 2.58 -32.59 -29.31
C GLN A 284 2.64 -33.20 -27.91
N PRO A 285 3.41 -34.26 -27.63
CA PRO A 285 3.40 -34.99 -26.35
C PRO A 285 3.47 -34.21 -25.01
N GLU A 286 3.74 -32.90 -25.01
CA GLU A 286 3.99 -32.02 -23.84
C GLU A 286 2.74 -31.36 -23.19
N TYR A 287 1.59 -31.27 -23.85
CA TYR A 287 0.34 -30.51 -23.45
C TYR A 287 -1.00 -31.29 -23.29
N GLU A 288 -1.47 -31.61 -22.08
CA GLU A 288 -2.78 -32.28 -21.92
C GLU A 288 -3.98 -31.61 -22.67
N PRO A 289 -4.90 -32.36 -23.32
CA PRO A 289 -6.04 -31.76 -24.03
C PRO A 289 -6.95 -30.93 -23.11
N PHE A 290 -7.39 -29.76 -23.55
CA PHE A 290 -8.31 -28.95 -22.75
C PHE A 290 -9.75 -29.47 -22.84
N THR A 291 -10.25 -30.00 -21.72
CA THR A 291 -11.61 -30.48 -21.50
C THR A 291 -12.16 -29.95 -20.17
N ALA A 292 -13.47 -30.10 -19.93
CA ALA A 292 -14.04 -29.73 -18.63
C ALA A 292 -13.42 -30.55 -17.47
N ALA A 293 -13.14 -31.83 -17.71
CA ALA A 293 -12.52 -32.71 -16.71
C ALA A 293 -11.08 -32.28 -16.39
N THR A 294 -10.28 -31.95 -17.40
CA THR A 294 -8.91 -31.47 -17.18
C THR A 294 -8.88 -30.08 -16.56
N TRP A 295 -9.87 -29.23 -16.85
CA TRP A 295 -10.03 -27.94 -16.18
C TRP A 295 -10.25 -28.10 -14.66
N GLU A 296 -11.20 -28.95 -14.25
CA GLU A 296 -11.44 -29.23 -12.82
C GLU A 296 -10.24 -29.91 -12.16
N LYS A 297 -9.56 -30.81 -12.86
CA LYS A 297 -8.29 -31.41 -12.40
C LYS A 297 -7.22 -30.34 -12.14
N ASN A 298 -7.11 -29.32 -12.98
CA ASN A 298 -6.16 -28.22 -12.76
C ASN A 298 -6.55 -27.34 -11.58
N LEU A 299 -7.85 -27.11 -11.35
CA LEU A 299 -8.31 -26.42 -10.14
C LEU A 299 -7.96 -27.20 -8.88
N ASN A 300 -8.12 -28.53 -8.89
CA ASN A 300 -7.67 -29.39 -7.80
C ASN A 300 -6.15 -29.29 -7.62
N SER A 301 -5.38 -29.24 -8.70
CA SER A 301 -3.93 -29.06 -8.64
C SER A 301 -3.51 -27.74 -8.01
N LEU A 302 -4.21 -26.63 -8.30
CA LEU A 302 -3.99 -25.34 -7.63
C LEU A 302 -4.29 -25.43 -6.13
N SER A 303 -5.40 -26.07 -5.76
CA SER A 303 -5.77 -26.28 -4.35
C SER A 303 -4.76 -27.17 -3.63
N ASP A 304 -4.34 -28.29 -4.22
CA ASP A 304 -3.36 -29.21 -3.65
C ASP A 304 -1.99 -28.56 -3.47
N PHE A 305 -1.61 -27.65 -4.37
CA PHE A 305 -0.45 -26.78 -4.17
C PHE A 305 -0.66 -25.87 -2.96
N ALA A 306 -1.79 -25.15 -2.89
CA ALA A 306 -2.10 -24.21 -1.82
C ALA A 306 -2.06 -24.86 -0.42
N ARG A 307 -2.55 -26.10 -0.27
CA ARG A 307 -2.50 -26.85 1.00
C ARG A 307 -1.09 -27.23 1.44
N ARG A 308 -0.27 -27.67 0.48
CA ARG A 308 1.09 -28.16 0.78
C ARG A 308 2.14 -27.05 0.87
N ARG A 309 1.91 -25.93 0.15
CA ARG A 309 2.91 -24.88 -0.03
C ARG A 309 3.35 -24.20 1.28
N PRO A 310 2.47 -23.86 2.23
CA PRO A 310 2.88 -23.21 3.48
C PRO A 310 3.84 -24.06 4.32
N ALA A 311 3.57 -25.37 4.46
CA ALA A 311 4.46 -26.27 5.20
C ALA A 311 5.81 -26.42 4.49
N LYS A 312 5.79 -26.65 3.17
CA LYS A 312 7.00 -26.78 2.36
C LYS A 312 7.86 -25.51 2.39
N LEU A 313 7.25 -24.34 2.25
CA LEU A 313 7.99 -23.08 2.21
C LEU A 313 8.59 -22.72 3.58
N ARG A 314 7.93 -23.07 4.70
CA ARG A 314 8.54 -22.96 6.03
C ARG A 314 9.77 -23.84 6.13
N GLN A 315 9.68 -25.10 5.70
CA GLN A 315 10.83 -26.01 5.70
C GLN A 315 11.98 -25.48 4.82
N ASP A 316 11.67 -25.02 3.61
CA ASP A 316 12.68 -24.45 2.72
C ASP A 316 13.38 -23.22 3.31
N CYS A 317 12.62 -22.39 4.05
CA CYS A 317 13.16 -21.23 4.75
C CYS A 317 14.06 -21.66 5.93
N LEU A 318 13.67 -22.69 6.69
CA LEU A 318 14.52 -23.26 7.76
C LEU A 318 15.84 -23.75 7.19
N ASP A 319 15.78 -24.55 6.13
CA ASP A 319 16.94 -25.19 5.51
C ASP A 319 17.86 -24.16 4.85
N HIS A 320 17.28 -23.22 4.09
CA HIS A 320 18.05 -22.22 3.35
C HIS A 320 18.78 -21.23 4.26
N PHE A 321 18.11 -20.74 5.32
CA PHE A 321 18.70 -19.76 6.23
C PHE A 321 19.37 -20.40 7.46
N GLY A 322 19.35 -21.73 7.58
CA GLY A 322 19.97 -22.47 8.69
C GLY A 322 19.33 -22.18 10.05
N LEU A 323 17.99 -22.09 10.10
CA LEU A 323 17.22 -21.74 11.29
C LEU A 323 17.03 -23.00 12.16
N LYS A 324 17.91 -23.19 13.14
CA LYS A 324 18.05 -24.46 13.88
C LYS A 324 17.01 -24.62 15.00
N GLN A 325 16.39 -23.54 15.46
CA GLN A 325 15.39 -23.60 16.53
C GLN A 325 14.02 -24.04 15.98
N GLY A 326 13.80 -24.04 14.66
CA GLY A 326 12.57 -24.56 14.06
C GLY A 326 11.37 -23.63 14.22
N LEU A 327 10.17 -24.21 14.30
CA LEU A 327 8.90 -23.47 14.30
C LEU A 327 8.24 -23.42 15.67
N ALA A 328 7.39 -22.41 15.86
CA ALA A 328 6.52 -22.25 17.00
C ALA A 328 5.13 -21.76 16.57
N GLN A 329 4.09 -22.15 17.31
CA GLN A 329 2.76 -21.54 17.19
C GLN A 329 2.66 -20.37 18.16
N LEU A 330 2.04 -19.28 17.70
CA LEU A 330 1.75 -18.10 18.50
C LEU A 330 0.26 -17.81 18.45
N GLN A 331 -0.34 -17.66 19.63
CA GLN A 331 -1.71 -17.22 19.82
C GLN A 331 -1.70 -15.83 20.47
N ALA A 332 -2.35 -14.86 19.85
CA ALA A 332 -2.52 -13.53 20.41
C ALA A 332 -3.91 -13.40 21.05
N VAL A 333 -3.96 -12.89 22.27
CA VAL A 333 -5.17 -12.70 23.07
C VAL A 333 -5.26 -11.24 23.52
N VAL A 334 -6.44 -10.65 23.41
CA VAL A 334 -6.73 -9.28 23.86
C VAL A 334 -7.62 -9.33 25.09
N SER A 335 -7.20 -8.65 26.16
CA SER A 335 -7.94 -8.55 27.42
C SER A 335 -8.17 -7.08 27.81
N PRO A 336 -9.42 -6.62 28.04
CA PRO A 336 -10.66 -7.37 27.82
C PRO A 336 -10.92 -7.61 26.31
N ALA A 337 -11.75 -8.62 26.01
CA ALA A 337 -12.08 -8.93 24.61
C ALA A 337 -12.72 -7.71 23.92
N GLY A 338 -12.30 -7.42 22.68
CA GLY A 338 -12.77 -6.25 21.93
C GLY A 338 -12.10 -4.93 22.29
N ALA A 339 -11.21 -4.88 23.29
CA ALA A 339 -10.50 -3.66 23.68
C ALA A 339 -9.42 -3.18 22.69
N GLY A 340 -9.16 -3.95 21.64
CA GLY A 340 -8.15 -3.63 20.64
C GLY A 340 -7.79 -4.82 19.77
N GLN A 341 -6.68 -4.67 19.05
CA GLN A 341 -6.09 -5.68 18.17
C GLN A 341 -4.60 -5.84 18.48
N VAL A 342 -4.04 -6.99 18.11
CA VAL A 342 -2.59 -7.24 18.16
C VAL A 342 -2.09 -7.33 16.73
N ARG A 343 -1.06 -6.54 16.40
CA ARG A 343 -0.29 -6.69 15.17
C ARG A 343 1.00 -7.46 15.49
N LEU A 344 1.23 -8.55 14.78
CA LEU A 344 2.44 -9.36 14.88
C LEU A 344 3.28 -9.11 13.64
N ASN A 345 4.49 -8.59 13.86
CA ASN A 345 5.33 -7.97 12.85
C ASN A 345 4.52 -6.93 12.07
N ARG A 346 4.12 -7.25 10.84
CA ARG A 346 3.30 -6.38 9.98
C ARG A 346 1.87 -6.88 9.80
N SER A 347 1.60 -8.13 10.15
CA SER A 347 0.27 -8.72 10.02
C SER A 347 -0.59 -8.40 11.24
N VAL A 348 -1.75 -7.79 11.03
CA VAL A 348 -2.76 -7.66 12.09
C VAL A 348 -3.32 -9.05 12.38
N ALA A 349 -3.17 -9.52 13.62
CA ALA A 349 -3.79 -10.76 14.04
C ALA A 349 -5.32 -10.61 13.92
N ALA A 350 -5.97 -11.60 13.32
CA ALA A 350 -7.43 -11.60 13.26
C ALA A 350 -8.02 -11.63 14.68
N PRO A 351 -9.30 -11.27 14.87
CA PRO A 351 -9.95 -11.38 16.17
C PRO A 351 -9.77 -12.80 16.72
N PRO A 352 -9.46 -12.94 18.03
CA PRO A 352 -9.17 -14.24 18.61
C PRO A 352 -10.36 -15.22 18.49
N PRO A 353 -10.08 -16.53 18.34
CA PRO A 353 -8.75 -17.14 18.39
C PRO A 353 -8.02 -17.12 17.04
N TRP A 354 -6.96 -16.30 16.94
CA TRP A 354 -6.02 -16.32 15.82
C TRP A 354 -4.75 -17.05 16.25
N VAL A 355 -4.28 -17.96 15.40
CA VAL A 355 -3.03 -18.71 15.58
C VAL A 355 -2.20 -18.59 14.31
N GLY A 356 -0.91 -18.32 14.49
CA GLY A 356 0.07 -18.24 13.41
C GLY A 356 1.36 -18.99 13.75
N THR A 357 2.06 -19.46 12.72
CA THR A 357 3.31 -20.20 12.85
C THR A 357 4.50 -19.32 12.51
N PHE A 358 5.48 -19.25 13.40
CA PHE A 358 6.66 -18.38 13.29
C PHE A 358 7.96 -19.19 13.43
N PHE A 359 9.05 -18.62 12.89
CA PHE A 359 10.40 -19.15 13.06
C PHE A 359 10.97 -18.74 14.41
N ARG A 360 11.50 -19.68 15.17
CA ARG A 360 12.03 -19.44 16.53
C ARG A 360 13.36 -18.68 16.53
N ASP A 361 14.11 -18.77 15.45
CA ASP A 361 15.37 -18.04 15.25
C ASP A 361 15.17 -16.57 14.86
N ALA A 362 13.96 -16.19 14.43
CA ALA A 362 13.62 -14.81 14.05
C ALA A 362 12.75 -14.16 15.13
N PRO A 363 13.09 -12.94 15.60
CA PRO A 363 12.25 -12.24 16.56
C PRO A 363 10.87 -11.94 15.95
N VAL A 364 9.84 -12.00 16.77
CA VAL A 364 8.50 -11.51 16.46
C VAL A 364 8.29 -10.21 17.22
N VAL A 365 7.71 -9.22 16.55
CA VAL A 365 7.36 -7.93 17.15
C VAL A 365 5.85 -7.86 17.30
N ALA A 366 5.34 -8.00 18.52
CA ALA A 366 3.95 -7.72 18.84
C ALA A 366 3.74 -6.22 19.11
N THR A 367 2.72 -5.62 18.51
CA THR A 367 2.28 -4.24 18.75
C THR A 367 0.79 -4.22 19.06
N VAL A 368 0.37 -3.47 20.07
CA VAL A 368 -1.05 -3.26 20.38
C VAL A 368 -1.62 -2.14 19.54
N ILE A 369 -2.85 -2.32 19.06
CA ILE A 369 -3.69 -1.28 18.48
C ILE A 369 -4.93 -1.16 19.39
N PRO A 370 -4.95 -0.25 20.37
CA PRO A 370 -6.10 -0.08 21.26
C PRO A 370 -7.35 0.35 20.48
N ALA A 371 -8.51 -0.17 20.88
CA ALA A 371 -9.79 0.38 20.45
C ALA A 371 -10.01 1.76 21.11
N PRO A 372 -10.83 2.64 20.52
CA PRO A 372 -11.22 3.90 21.17
C PRO A 372 -11.72 3.67 22.60
N GLY A 373 -11.26 4.50 23.54
CA GLY A 373 -11.62 4.38 24.95
C GLY A 373 -10.81 3.36 25.76
N PHE A 374 -9.70 2.85 25.21
CA PHE A 374 -8.78 1.96 25.92
C PHE A 374 -7.34 2.47 25.86
N ARG A 375 -6.56 2.18 26.91
CA ARG A 375 -5.10 2.39 26.92
C ARG A 375 -4.36 1.10 27.21
N VAL A 376 -3.11 1.03 26.73
CA VAL A 376 -2.26 -0.14 26.92
C VAL A 376 -1.73 -0.16 28.36
N VAL A 377 -1.97 -1.27 29.06
CA VAL A 377 -1.30 -1.57 30.34
C VAL A 377 0.02 -2.27 30.06
N GLY A 378 -0.01 -3.30 29.20
CA GLY A 378 1.18 -4.06 28.83
C GLY A 378 0.82 -5.45 28.31
N TRP A 379 1.75 -6.38 28.44
CA TRP A 379 1.64 -7.76 27.98
C TRP A 379 1.93 -8.73 29.12
N SER A 380 1.22 -9.86 29.14
CA SER A 380 1.57 -11.04 29.91
C SER A 380 1.76 -12.24 29.00
N GLY A 381 2.67 -13.11 29.38
CA GLY A 381 2.89 -14.40 28.74
C GLY A 381 4.25 -14.94 29.16
N TRP A 382 4.39 -16.25 29.23
CA TRP A 382 5.69 -16.93 29.41
C TRP A 382 6.42 -16.52 30.71
N GLY A 383 5.66 -16.22 31.76
CA GLY A 383 6.20 -15.81 33.05
C GLY A 383 6.83 -14.41 33.06
N VAL A 384 6.62 -13.60 32.02
CA VAL A 384 7.08 -12.21 31.94
C VAL A 384 5.92 -11.23 31.82
N ASP A 385 6.11 -10.06 32.41
CA ASP A 385 5.26 -8.88 32.24
C ASP A 385 6.06 -7.79 31.54
N VAL A 386 5.54 -7.30 30.41
CA VAL A 386 6.18 -6.26 29.60
C VAL A 386 5.28 -5.03 29.57
N THR A 387 5.81 -3.87 29.93
CA THR A 387 5.07 -2.61 29.86
C THR A 387 5.16 -1.98 28.48
N GLY A 388 4.15 -1.19 28.12
CA GLY A 388 4.13 -0.42 26.87
C GLY A 388 3.51 -1.14 25.65
N PRO A 389 3.41 -0.45 24.51
CA PRO A 389 2.59 -0.87 23.37
C PRO A 389 3.25 -1.93 22.47
N ARG A 390 4.51 -2.30 22.73
CA ARG A 390 5.30 -3.17 21.85
C ARG A 390 6.12 -4.16 22.65
N TRP A 391 6.15 -5.41 22.20
CA TRP A 391 7.00 -6.46 22.74
C TRP A 391 7.71 -7.20 21.61
N GLN A 392 9.04 -7.26 21.65
CA GLN A 392 9.86 -8.07 20.75
C GLN A 392 10.41 -9.29 21.48
N PHE A 393 10.25 -10.47 20.89
CA PHE A 393 10.64 -11.75 21.51
C PHE A 393 10.93 -12.82 20.47
N ASN A 394 11.63 -13.89 20.86
CA ASN A 394 11.70 -15.13 20.07
C ASN A 394 10.75 -16.16 20.70
N PRO A 395 9.83 -16.78 19.93
CA PRO A 395 8.90 -17.75 20.50
C PRO A 395 9.61 -19.05 20.90
N SER A 396 9.08 -19.72 21.92
CA SER A 396 9.56 -21.03 22.37
C SER A 396 8.93 -22.17 21.58
N ALA A 397 9.47 -23.39 21.69
CA ALA A 397 8.87 -24.56 21.05
C ALA A 397 7.42 -24.79 21.54
N GLY A 398 6.57 -25.30 20.66
CA GLY A 398 5.16 -25.56 20.95
C GLY A 398 4.26 -24.34 20.73
N THR A 399 3.17 -24.28 21.49
CA THR A 399 2.18 -23.20 21.42
C THR A 399 2.46 -22.15 22.48
N ASN A 400 2.58 -20.92 22.03
CA ASN A 400 2.90 -19.78 22.86
C ASN A 400 1.70 -18.83 22.90
N THR A 401 1.23 -18.45 24.08
CA THR A 401 0.12 -17.49 24.23
C THR A 401 0.65 -16.14 24.72
N LEU A 402 0.30 -15.09 23.98
CA LEU A 402 0.59 -13.69 24.25
C LEU A 402 -0.72 -13.01 24.62
N THR A 403 -0.82 -12.45 25.83
CA THR A 403 -2.00 -11.68 26.25
C THR A 403 -1.65 -10.21 26.34
N VAL A 404 -2.26 -9.36 25.51
CA VAL A 404 -2.25 -7.92 25.76
C VAL A 404 -3.29 -7.57 26.81
N ARG A 405 -2.89 -6.76 27.78
CA ARG A 405 -3.76 -6.15 28.78
C ARG A 405 -3.98 -4.69 28.42
N LEU A 406 -5.25 -4.35 28.24
CA LEU A 406 -5.73 -2.99 28.10
C LEU A 406 -6.69 -2.70 29.25
N GLU A 407 -6.88 -1.42 29.54
CA GLU A 407 -7.89 -0.97 30.47
C GLU A 407 -8.70 0.15 29.86
N ALA A 408 -9.94 0.28 30.32
CA ALA A 408 -10.79 1.40 29.93
C ALA A 408 -10.08 2.71 30.30
N TYR A 409 -9.97 3.57 29.31
CA TYR A 409 -9.40 4.89 29.42
C TYR A 409 -10.40 5.87 28.83
N SER A 410 -11.13 6.54 29.71
CA SER A 410 -11.69 7.83 29.37
C SER A 410 -10.58 8.84 29.63
N PRO A 411 -9.98 9.46 28.61
CA PRO A 411 -9.23 10.67 28.87
C PRO A 411 -10.19 11.61 29.58
N VAL A 412 -9.89 11.99 30.83
CA VAL A 412 -10.34 13.29 31.32
C VAL A 412 -9.75 14.23 30.29
N ALA A 413 -10.59 14.76 29.39
CA ALA A 413 -10.13 15.75 28.45
C ALA A 413 -9.41 16.80 29.32
N PRO A 414 -8.12 17.13 29.08
CA PRO A 414 -7.60 18.36 29.66
C PRO A 414 -8.63 19.43 29.31
N ALA A 415 -9.08 20.19 30.31
CA ALA A 415 -10.06 21.24 30.10
C ALA A 415 -9.55 22.07 28.93
N ARG A 416 -10.15 21.88 27.74
CA ARG A 416 -9.69 22.60 26.56
C ARG A 416 -9.91 24.07 26.91
N PRO A 417 -8.91 24.95 26.78
CA PRO A 417 -9.20 26.37 26.84
C PRO A 417 -10.33 26.62 25.84
N PRO A 418 -11.39 27.34 26.22
CA PRO A 418 -12.64 27.37 25.46
C PRO A 418 -12.50 28.24 24.20
N LEU A 419 -11.36 28.21 23.52
CA LEU A 419 -11.16 28.95 22.28
C LEU A 419 -12.06 28.37 21.19
N ILE A 420 -12.53 29.27 20.34
CA ILE A 420 -13.27 28.94 19.13
C ILE A 420 -12.65 29.67 17.96
N LEU A 421 -12.79 29.12 16.76
CA LEU A 421 -12.55 29.85 15.52
C LEU A 421 -13.80 30.70 15.22
N SER A 422 -13.69 32.02 15.28
CA SER A 422 -14.82 32.93 15.08
C SER A 422 -14.98 33.36 13.62
N GLU A 423 -13.89 33.50 12.89
CA GLU A 423 -13.89 34.04 11.53
C GLU A 423 -12.68 33.55 10.71
N ILE A 424 -12.87 33.38 9.40
CA ILE A 424 -11.81 33.03 8.43
C ILE A 424 -12.04 33.76 7.10
N GLN A 425 -10.95 34.27 6.52
CA GLN A 425 -10.82 34.76 5.15
C GLN A 425 -9.79 33.91 4.43
N TYR A 426 -10.20 33.26 3.33
CA TYR A 426 -9.34 32.37 2.54
C TYR A 426 -9.26 32.77 1.06
N ASN A 427 -10.14 33.66 0.60
CA ASN A 427 -10.09 34.17 -0.78
C ASN A 427 -10.65 35.60 -0.84
N PRO A 428 -9.87 36.62 -0.45
CA PRO A 428 -10.34 38.00 -0.47
C PRO A 428 -10.56 38.50 -1.91
N SER A 429 -11.42 39.51 -2.07
CA SER A 429 -11.58 40.18 -3.36
C SER A 429 -10.37 41.06 -3.69
N ALA A 430 -10.08 41.24 -4.98
CA ALA A 430 -9.02 42.15 -5.43
C ALA A 430 -9.19 43.61 -4.95
N ALA A 431 -10.43 44.05 -4.67
CA ALA A 431 -10.72 45.41 -4.19
C ALA A 431 -10.47 45.60 -2.67
N ALA A 432 -10.40 44.51 -1.90
CA ALA A 432 -10.25 44.51 -0.46
C ALA A 432 -9.32 43.37 -0.05
N ASP A 433 -8.10 43.43 -0.58
CA ASP A 433 -7.16 42.33 -0.55
C ASP A 433 -6.36 42.28 0.76
N SER A 434 -6.95 41.64 1.77
CA SER A 434 -6.34 41.42 3.09
C SER A 434 -5.27 40.33 3.12
N GLY A 435 -5.19 39.49 2.08
CA GLY A 435 -4.62 38.15 2.20
C GLY A 435 -5.45 37.26 3.14
N ASP A 436 -4.92 36.08 3.44
CA ASP A 436 -5.59 35.08 4.28
C ASP A 436 -5.43 35.41 5.75
N TRP A 437 -6.49 35.20 6.52
CA TRP A 437 -6.46 35.36 7.96
C TRP A 437 -7.54 34.55 8.66
N PHE A 438 -7.32 34.27 9.93
CA PHE A 438 -8.33 33.67 10.80
C PHE A 438 -8.32 34.32 12.17
N GLU A 439 -9.42 34.16 12.90
CA GLU A 439 -9.60 34.75 14.21
C GLU A 439 -10.01 33.70 15.25
N LEU A 440 -9.35 33.79 16.40
CA LEU A 440 -9.71 33.05 17.60
C LEU A 440 -10.44 33.95 18.58
N HIS A 441 -11.53 33.44 19.15
CA HIS A 441 -12.23 34.07 20.26
C HIS A 441 -12.09 33.22 21.52
N ASN A 442 -11.86 33.88 22.65
CA ASN A 442 -11.89 33.29 23.98
C ASN A 442 -13.19 33.66 24.71
N PRO A 443 -14.28 32.88 24.60
CA PRO A 443 -15.50 33.07 25.39
C PRO A 443 -15.35 32.71 26.88
N GLY A 444 -14.19 32.21 27.30
CA GLY A 444 -13.92 31.83 28.68
C GLY A 444 -13.76 33.02 29.62
N ALA A 445 -13.80 32.71 30.92
CA ALA A 445 -13.61 33.69 32.00
C ALA A 445 -12.13 33.95 32.34
N GLU A 446 -11.20 33.16 31.79
CA GLU A 446 -9.76 33.27 32.03
C GLU A 446 -9.01 33.56 30.74
N ALA A 447 -7.86 34.23 30.84
CA ALA A 447 -6.99 34.49 29.71
C ALA A 447 -6.30 33.19 29.24
N VAL A 448 -6.08 33.05 27.92
CA VAL A 448 -5.41 31.89 27.33
C VAL A 448 -4.09 32.32 26.70
N ASP A 449 -2.99 31.76 27.18
CA ASP A 449 -1.66 31.94 26.59
C ASP A 449 -1.46 30.99 25.40
N LEU A 450 -1.16 31.57 24.25
CA LEU A 450 -0.93 30.89 22.98
C LEU A 450 0.55 30.71 22.67
N THR A 451 1.46 31.13 23.55
CA THR A 451 2.90 30.99 23.33
C THR A 451 3.26 29.53 23.06
N GLY A 452 3.92 29.29 21.92
CA GLY A 452 4.31 27.95 21.46
C GLY A 452 3.21 27.15 20.75
N TRP A 453 1.99 27.66 20.64
CA TRP A 453 0.91 26.98 19.90
C TRP A 453 1.25 26.86 18.41
N ILE A 454 0.67 25.85 17.77
CA ILE A 454 1.03 25.44 16.41
C ILE A 454 -0.17 25.59 15.48
N VAL A 455 -0.01 26.37 14.42
CA VAL A 455 -0.99 26.57 13.34
C VAL A 455 -0.54 25.76 12.12
N ARG A 456 -1.48 25.03 11.51
CA ARG A 456 -1.27 24.25 10.28
C ARG A 456 -2.50 24.34 9.37
N ASP A 457 -2.31 24.15 8.08
CA ASP A 457 -3.38 23.82 7.14
C ASP A 457 -3.46 22.29 6.92
N ASP A 458 -3.99 21.82 5.79
CA ASP A 458 -4.05 20.40 5.44
C ASP A 458 -2.68 19.78 5.08
N THR A 459 -1.65 20.60 4.87
CA THR A 459 -0.30 20.20 4.45
C THR A 459 0.64 20.05 5.65
N GLU A 460 1.18 18.84 5.87
CA GLU A 460 1.98 18.55 7.08
C GLU A 460 3.28 19.36 7.23
N THR A 461 3.80 19.93 6.13
CA THR A 461 5.00 20.79 6.17
C THR A 461 4.69 22.25 6.46
N HIS A 462 3.43 22.68 6.37
CA HIS A 462 2.99 24.03 6.71
C HIS A 462 2.75 24.12 8.21
N VAL A 463 3.75 24.66 8.91
CA VAL A 463 3.78 24.73 10.36
C VAL A 463 4.24 26.12 10.77
N SER A 464 3.38 26.87 11.45
CA SER A 464 3.75 28.11 12.14
C SER A 464 3.60 27.95 13.64
N VAL A 465 4.55 28.51 14.39
CA VAL A 465 4.57 28.49 15.85
C VAL A 465 4.35 29.91 16.35
N VAL A 466 3.35 30.09 17.22
CA VAL A 466 3.04 31.38 17.83
C VAL A 466 4.16 31.77 18.78
N SER A 467 4.91 32.82 18.46
CA SER A 467 6.10 33.20 19.22
C SER A 467 5.78 33.68 20.63
N SER A 468 4.67 34.40 20.80
CA SER A 468 4.14 34.87 22.08
C SER A 468 2.75 35.47 21.89
N GLY A 469 1.82 35.29 22.82
CA GLY A 469 0.55 36.01 22.76
C GLY A 469 -0.49 35.47 23.71
N VAL A 470 -1.31 36.36 24.28
CA VAL A 470 -2.39 36.00 25.20
C VAL A 470 -3.70 36.52 24.65
N ILE A 471 -4.74 35.68 24.64
CA ILE A 471 -6.13 36.12 24.42
C ILE A 471 -6.79 36.33 25.79
N PRO A 472 -7.11 37.57 26.19
CA PRO A 472 -7.85 37.82 27.43
C PRO A 472 -9.20 37.11 27.46
N ALA A 473 -9.81 36.98 28.64
CA ALA A 473 -11.20 36.54 28.77
C ALA A 473 -12.12 37.45 27.93
N GLY A 474 -12.98 36.86 27.10
CA GLY A 474 -13.83 37.56 26.12
C GLY A 474 -13.09 38.15 24.91
N GLY A 475 -11.76 37.97 24.82
CA GLY A 475 -10.92 38.59 23.80
C GLY A 475 -10.94 37.89 22.45
N TYR A 476 -10.31 38.54 21.47
CA TYR A 476 -10.11 38.06 20.11
C TYR A 476 -8.64 38.18 19.71
N ALA A 477 -8.15 37.27 18.88
CA ALA A 477 -6.83 37.37 18.27
C ALA A 477 -6.88 36.96 16.80
N VAL A 478 -6.30 37.81 15.96
CA VAL A 478 -6.20 37.59 14.51
C VAL A 478 -4.81 37.06 14.17
N PHE A 479 -4.76 36.06 13.29
CA PHE A 479 -3.55 35.55 12.66
C PHE A 479 -3.69 35.73 11.14
N CYS A 480 -2.64 36.16 10.46
CA CYS A 480 -2.69 36.47 9.03
C CYS A 480 -1.53 35.84 8.26
N GLN A 481 -1.66 35.74 6.95
CA GLN A 481 -0.57 35.34 6.08
C GLN A 481 0.52 36.42 5.99
N ASP A 482 0.12 37.69 5.87
CA ASP A 482 0.99 38.86 5.72
C ASP A 482 0.39 40.05 6.49
N SER A 483 1.06 40.48 7.55
CA SER A 483 0.57 41.53 8.44
C SER A 483 0.59 42.91 7.81
N LEU A 484 1.49 43.19 6.87
CA LEU A 484 1.52 44.46 6.14
C LEU A 484 0.32 44.55 5.19
N ARG A 485 0.01 43.46 4.48
CA ARG A 485 -1.15 43.35 3.59
C ARG A 485 -2.46 43.44 4.39
N PHE A 486 -2.55 42.73 5.51
CA PHE A 486 -3.69 42.79 6.42
C PHE A 486 -3.90 44.21 6.95
N GLN A 487 -2.87 44.85 7.49
CA GLN A 487 -2.97 46.18 8.10
C GLN A 487 -3.28 47.27 7.07
N ARG A 488 -2.86 47.11 5.80
CA ARG A 488 -3.26 48.01 4.71
C ARG A 488 -4.76 47.95 4.44
N THR A 489 -5.36 46.77 4.56
CA THR A 489 -6.80 46.57 4.37
C THR A 489 -7.60 46.98 5.60
N PHE A 490 -7.03 46.80 6.79
CA PHE A 490 -7.64 47.22 8.07
C PHE A 490 -6.74 48.21 8.83
N PRO A 491 -6.58 49.48 8.39
CA PRO A 491 -5.71 50.44 9.04
C PRO A 491 -6.07 50.74 10.51
N LEU A 492 -7.36 50.62 10.84
CA LEU A 492 -7.89 50.79 12.20
C LEU A 492 -8.27 49.45 12.86
N GLY A 493 -7.96 48.32 12.22
CA GLY A 493 -8.25 46.98 12.73
C GLY A 493 -7.24 46.50 13.78
N PRO A 494 -7.44 45.30 14.34
CA PRO A 494 -6.50 44.72 15.30
C PRO A 494 -5.14 44.51 14.64
N LYS A 495 -4.08 44.67 15.43
CA LYS A 495 -2.76 44.17 15.02
C LYS A 495 -2.79 42.64 15.06
N PRO A 496 -2.41 41.94 13.98
CA PRO A 496 -2.32 40.48 14.01
C PRO A 496 -1.37 40.01 15.11
N LEU A 497 -1.78 38.97 15.84
CA LEU A 497 -1.00 38.36 16.90
C LEU A 497 0.19 37.57 16.36
N GLY A 498 0.09 37.05 15.13
CA GLY A 498 1.18 36.37 14.44
C GLY A 498 0.92 36.17 12.95
N GLU A 499 1.99 35.91 12.22
CA GLU A 499 1.94 35.49 10.82
C GLU A 499 2.11 33.98 10.70
N PHE A 500 1.30 33.32 9.87
CA PHE A 500 1.46 31.88 9.62
C PHE A 500 2.31 31.55 8.40
N GLY A 501 2.56 32.50 7.50
CA GLY A 501 3.60 32.39 6.45
C GLY A 501 3.30 31.40 5.31
N PHE A 502 2.16 30.72 5.34
CA PHE A 502 1.57 29.95 4.23
C PHE A 502 0.19 30.55 3.87
N GLY A 503 -0.46 30.03 2.83
CA GLY A 503 -1.82 30.45 2.44
C GLY A 503 -2.86 29.41 2.80
N LEU A 504 -4.12 29.80 2.80
CA LEU A 504 -5.26 28.91 2.94
C LEU A 504 -5.86 28.62 1.55
N GLY A 505 -6.29 27.38 1.31
CA GLY A 505 -6.76 26.94 0.00
C GLY A 505 -8.05 27.63 -0.48
N ASN A 506 -7.99 28.29 -1.64
CA ASN A 506 -9.17 28.93 -2.27
C ASN A 506 -10.30 27.95 -2.61
N GLY A 507 -9.99 26.67 -2.87
CA GLY A 507 -10.97 25.63 -3.22
C GLY A 507 -11.41 24.76 -2.04
N GLY A 508 -11.21 25.23 -0.81
CA GLY A 508 -11.33 24.45 0.42
C GLY A 508 -9.98 24.01 0.99
N ASP A 509 -9.95 23.85 2.32
CA ASP A 509 -8.75 23.52 3.10
C ASP A 509 -9.15 23.08 4.53
N THR A 510 -8.18 22.63 5.34
CA THR A 510 -8.34 22.31 6.75
C THR A 510 -7.41 23.12 7.65
N LEU A 511 -7.93 24.16 8.31
CA LEU A 511 -7.21 24.86 9.38
C LEU A 511 -7.16 24.02 10.66
N ARG A 512 -5.96 23.82 11.22
CA ARG A 512 -5.71 23.05 12.44
C ARG A 512 -4.88 23.85 13.42
N ILE A 513 -5.31 23.89 14.67
CA ILE A 513 -4.63 24.60 15.76
C ILE A 513 -4.36 23.63 16.89
N HIS A 514 -3.09 23.53 17.26
CA HIS A 514 -2.62 22.67 18.33
C HIS A 514 -2.04 23.51 19.47
N ALA A 515 -2.21 23.03 20.69
CA ALA A 515 -1.51 23.57 21.86
C ALA A 515 0.01 23.33 21.75
N ALA A 516 0.79 23.99 22.61
CA ALA A 516 2.25 23.93 22.58
C ALA A 516 2.82 22.51 22.71
N GLU A 517 2.12 21.60 23.41
CA GLU A 517 2.50 20.20 23.56
C GLU A 517 2.05 19.30 22.38
N GLY A 518 1.40 19.86 21.35
CA GLY A 518 0.99 19.16 20.13
C GLY A 518 -0.44 18.60 20.14
N THR A 519 -1.23 18.85 21.19
CA THR A 519 -2.64 18.45 21.27
C THR A 519 -3.49 19.25 20.28
N LEU A 520 -4.28 18.61 19.42
CA LEU A 520 -5.23 19.31 18.55
C LEU A 520 -6.35 19.97 19.39
N VAL A 521 -6.46 21.30 19.31
CA VAL A 521 -7.45 22.10 20.04
C VAL A 521 -8.64 22.45 19.13
N LEU A 522 -8.37 23.00 17.94
CA LEU A 522 -9.38 23.40 16.96
C LEU A 522 -9.07 22.84 15.57
N LYS A 523 -10.13 22.54 14.84
CA LYS A 523 -10.10 22.12 13.43
C LYS A 523 -11.29 22.72 12.72
N LEU A 524 -11.08 23.27 11.52
CA LEU A 524 -12.13 23.63 10.57
C LEU A 524 -11.72 23.13 9.19
N ALA A 525 -12.49 22.20 8.62
CA ALA A 525 -12.41 21.87 7.21
C ALA A 525 -13.52 22.63 6.49
N TYR A 526 -13.15 23.60 5.63
CA TYR A 526 -14.09 24.42 4.88
C TYR A 526 -13.98 24.14 3.38
N ASP A 527 -14.97 24.60 2.61
CA ASP A 527 -15.06 24.42 1.17
C ASP A 527 -15.53 25.76 0.52
N ASP A 528 -15.33 25.91 -0.78
CA ASP A 528 -15.78 27.07 -1.57
C ASP A 528 -17.17 26.87 -2.17
N SER A 529 -17.73 25.67 -2.00
CA SER A 529 -18.99 25.24 -2.60
C SER A 529 -20.09 24.98 -1.55
N ALA A 530 -21.36 25.08 -1.99
CA ALA A 530 -22.50 24.76 -1.15
C ALA A 530 -22.36 23.33 -0.57
N PRO A 531 -22.61 23.10 0.73
CA PRO A 531 -23.39 23.94 1.65
C PRO A 531 -22.62 25.08 2.36
N TRP A 532 -21.34 25.32 2.05
CA TRP A 532 -20.62 26.47 2.58
C TRP A 532 -21.07 27.77 1.88
N PRO A 533 -20.99 28.93 2.57
CA PRO A 533 -21.27 30.24 1.96
C PRO A 533 -20.32 30.57 0.80
N VAL A 534 -20.81 30.45 -0.43
CA VAL A 534 -20.04 30.71 -1.67
C VAL A 534 -19.66 32.18 -1.84
N GLU A 535 -20.30 33.10 -1.12
CA GLU A 535 -19.95 34.52 -1.13
C GLU A 535 -18.63 34.83 -0.42
N ALA A 536 -18.13 33.91 0.42
CA ALA A 536 -16.81 34.02 1.02
C ALA A 536 -15.67 33.68 0.03
N ASP A 537 -16.00 33.12 -1.12
CA ASP A 537 -15.03 32.77 -2.17
C ASP A 537 -14.84 33.94 -3.15
N GLY A 538 -13.79 34.74 -2.96
CA GLY A 538 -13.31 35.73 -3.93
C GLY A 538 -14.15 37.01 -4.04
N ARG A 539 -15.31 37.08 -3.36
CA ARG A 539 -16.19 38.27 -3.37
C ARG A 539 -15.92 39.25 -2.23
N GLY A 540 -14.93 38.96 -1.39
CA GLY A 540 -14.45 39.84 -0.33
C GLY A 540 -15.17 39.68 1.01
N TYR A 541 -16.21 38.85 1.10
CA TYR A 541 -16.78 38.45 2.38
C TYR A 541 -15.92 37.36 3.04
N THR A 542 -16.23 37.05 4.28
CA THR A 542 -15.53 36.07 5.14
C THR A 542 -16.53 35.03 5.64
N LEU A 543 -16.02 33.87 6.07
CA LEU A 543 -16.82 32.89 6.80
C LEU A 543 -16.81 33.22 8.28
N GLN A 544 -17.99 33.47 8.84
CA GLN A 544 -18.21 33.81 10.24
C GLN A 544 -19.01 32.72 10.95
N LEU A 545 -18.56 32.37 12.16
CA LEU A 545 -19.32 31.49 13.04
C LEU A 545 -20.63 32.17 13.46
N ARG A 546 -21.76 31.46 13.34
CA ARG A 546 -23.10 32.00 13.64
C ARG A 546 -23.34 32.29 15.11
N SER A 547 -22.85 31.41 15.98
CA SER A 547 -23.04 31.46 17.42
C SER A 547 -21.93 30.69 18.12
N VAL A 548 -21.37 31.31 19.16
CA VAL A 548 -20.38 30.71 20.06
C VAL A 548 -20.91 29.43 20.71
N GLN A 549 -22.18 29.42 21.11
CA GLN A 549 -22.83 28.28 21.78
C GLN A 549 -23.04 27.08 20.86
N ALA A 550 -22.96 27.28 19.55
CA ALA A 550 -23.15 26.27 18.51
C ALA A 550 -21.88 26.03 17.69
N TYR A 551 -20.69 26.26 18.26
CA TYR A 551 -19.43 26.00 17.56
C TYR A 551 -19.40 24.58 16.99
N SER A 552 -19.17 24.49 15.68
CA SER A 552 -19.12 23.26 14.92
C SER A 552 -18.30 23.47 13.66
N ASP A 553 -17.64 22.41 13.20
CA ASP A 553 -16.94 22.37 11.92
C ASP A 553 -17.88 22.06 10.73
N GLN A 554 -19.20 21.99 10.97
CA GLN A 554 -20.19 21.74 9.93
C GLN A 554 -20.63 23.05 9.26
N PRO A 555 -20.84 23.06 7.92
CA PRO A 555 -21.18 24.26 7.14
C PRO A 555 -22.38 25.05 7.69
N GLY A 556 -23.39 24.36 8.26
CA GLY A 556 -24.58 24.99 8.84
C GLY A 556 -24.31 25.92 10.04
N ALA A 557 -23.16 25.78 10.71
CA ALA A 557 -22.75 26.66 11.80
C ALA A 557 -22.08 27.96 11.32
N TRP A 558 -21.79 28.07 10.02
CA TRP A 558 -21.10 29.21 9.43
C TRP A 558 -22.04 30.02 8.53
N ARG A 559 -21.76 31.32 8.43
CA ARG A 559 -22.47 32.27 7.57
C ARG A 559 -21.48 33.18 6.87
N VAL A 560 -21.90 33.77 5.76
CA VAL A 560 -21.20 34.90 5.16
C VAL A 560 -21.25 36.10 6.11
N SER A 561 -20.17 36.88 6.19
CA SER A 561 -20.16 38.13 6.92
C SER A 561 -21.09 39.19 6.32
N THR A 562 -21.49 40.16 7.14
CA THR A 562 -22.42 41.23 6.74
C THR A 562 -21.76 42.36 5.94
N ARG A 563 -20.43 42.37 5.85
CA ARG A 563 -19.64 43.38 5.14
C ARG A 563 -18.37 42.76 4.54
N ILE A 564 -17.89 43.36 3.44
CA ILE A 564 -16.60 43.02 2.84
C ILE A 564 -15.49 43.21 3.88
N GLY A 565 -14.56 42.26 3.93
CA GLY A 565 -13.45 42.22 4.88
C GLY A 565 -13.83 41.69 6.27
N GLY A 566 -15.10 41.37 6.53
CA GLY A 566 -15.48 40.73 7.79
C GLY A 566 -15.47 41.65 9.02
N SER A 567 -15.23 41.10 10.20
CA SER A 567 -15.20 41.84 11.47
C SER A 567 -14.00 41.51 12.36
N PRO A 568 -12.76 41.63 11.86
CA PRO A 568 -11.58 41.28 12.64
C PRO A 568 -11.47 42.10 13.93
N GLY A 569 -11.17 41.42 15.02
CA GLY A 569 -10.92 41.93 16.37
C GLY A 569 -12.16 42.15 17.22
N VAL A 570 -13.36 41.86 16.70
CA VAL A 570 -14.64 42.14 17.39
C VAL A 570 -15.66 41.03 17.16
N ALA A 571 -16.74 41.03 17.95
CA ALA A 571 -17.81 40.04 17.81
C ALA A 571 -18.50 40.09 16.43
N ASN A 572 -18.77 38.91 15.88
CA ASN A 572 -19.54 38.75 14.64
C ASN A 572 -20.95 39.39 14.79
N PRO A 573 -21.35 40.29 13.88
CA PRO A 573 -22.62 41.03 13.94
C PRO A 573 -23.87 40.17 13.89
#